data_AF-A0A0B3AC19-F1
#
_entry.id   AF-A0A0B3AC19-F1
#
_cell.length_a   1.000
_cell.length_b   1.000
_cell.length_c   1.000
_cell.angle_alpha   90.00
_cell.angle_beta   90.00
_cell.angle_gamma   90.00
#
_symmetry.space_group_name_H-M   'P 1'
#
loop_
_entity.id
_entity.type
_entity.pdbx_description
1 polymer ?
#
loop_
_entity_poly.entity_id
_entity_poly.type
_entity_poly.pdbx_seq_one_letter_code
_entity_poly.pdbx_strand_id
1 'polypeptide(L)'
;MKKNMMPQSIIAAGMLFLFLGIVLILTGSFWSAMHSGERRTETGIFGMIGFIPFGFATDKRLFYLGLALTVFFFLLFLILGRGRHG
;
A
#
# COMPACT_ATOMS: atom_id res chain seq x y z
N MET A 1 38.57 -14.16 11.70
CA MET A 1 37.17 -14.01 11.24
C MET A 1 36.96 -12.58 10.76
N LYS A 2 36.98 -12.33 9.45
CA LYS A 2 36.85 -10.98 8.87
C LYS A 2 35.37 -10.61 8.86
N LYS A 3 34.94 -9.73 9.77
CA LYS A 3 33.55 -9.26 9.84
C LYS A 3 33.29 -8.43 8.58
N ASN A 4 32.49 -8.98 7.65
CA ASN A 4 32.04 -8.26 6.47
C ASN A 4 31.12 -7.12 6.93
N MET A 5 31.70 -5.95 7.15
CA MET A 5 30.94 -4.72 7.36
C MET A 5 30.23 -4.45 6.03
N MET A 6 28.92 -4.68 5.98
CA MET A 6 28.11 -4.19 4.87
C MET A 6 28.40 -2.69 4.75
N PRO A 7 28.84 -2.20 3.59
CA PRO A 7 29.13 -0.79 3.42
C PRO A 7 27.86 -0.01 3.76
N GLN A 8 27.91 0.84 4.79
CA GLN A 8 26.79 1.71 5.17
C GLN A 8 26.32 2.54 3.97
N SER A 9 27.20 2.78 3.00
CA SER A 9 26.93 3.39 1.71
C SER A 9 25.89 2.65 0.86
N ILE A 10 25.83 1.32 0.89
CA ILE A 10 24.83 0.53 0.14
C ILE A 10 23.43 0.75 0.73
N ILE A 11 23.33 0.74 2.06
CA ILE A 11 22.07 0.99 2.75
C ILE A 11 21.60 2.43 2.48
N ALA A 12 22.51 3.40 2.60
CA ALA A 12 22.20 4.81 2.32
C ALA A 12 21.78 5.04 0.86
N ALA A 13 22.44 4.39 -0.10
CA ALA A 13 22.06 4.43 -1.51
C ALA A 13 20.67 3.84 -1.75
N GLY A 14 20.34 2.71 -1.11
CA GLY A 14 19.01 2.12 -1.16
C GLY A 14 17.93 3.04 -0.61
N MET A 15 18.18 3.70 0.53
CA MET A 15 17.26 4.68 1.10
C MET A 15 17.04 5.88 0.17
N LEU A 16 18.09 6.39 -0.46
CA LEU A 16 18.01 7.49 -1.40
C LEU A 16 17.18 7.14 -2.64
N PHE A 17 17.33 5.91 -3.14
CA PHE A 17 16.53 5.41 -4.26
C PHE A 17 15.04 5.26 -3.91
N LEU A 18 14.72 4.73 -2.72
CA LEU A 18 13.35 4.68 -2.23
C LEU A 18 12.73 6.08 -2.10
N PHE A 19 13.50 7.04 -1.59
CA PHE A 19 13.05 8.42 -1.45
C PHE A 19 12.74 9.07 -2.80
N LEU A 20 13.62 8.88 -3.80
CA LEU A 20 13.38 9.31 -5.17
C LEU A 20 12.11 8.68 -5.76
N GLY A 21 11.88 7.38 -5.53
CA GLY A 21 10.67 6.69 -5.96
C GLY A 21 9.40 7.31 -5.39
N ILE A 22 9.38 7.61 -4.09
CA ILE A 22 8.25 8.26 -3.42
C ILE A 22 7.99 9.64 -4.03
N VAL A 23 9.03 10.46 -4.23
CA VAL A 23 8.91 11.79 -4.84
C VAL A 23 8.32 11.69 -6.25
N LEU A 24 8.76 10.72 -7.05
CA LEU A 24 8.24 10.51 -8.41
C LEU A 24 6.76 10.11 -8.43
N ILE A 25 6.34 9.24 -7.49
CA ILE A 25 4.94 8.82 -7.35
C ILE A 25 4.07 10.02 -6.94
N LEU A 26 4.55 10.84 -6.00
CA LEU A 26 3.82 12.02 -5.56
C LEU A 26 3.69 13.05 -6.70
N THR A 27 4.77 13.40 -7.38
CA THR A 27 4.72 14.38 -8.48
C THR A 27 3.87 13.88 -9.64
N GLY A 28 3.98 12.59 -10.01
CA GLY A 28 3.13 11.97 -11.03
C GLY A 28 1.64 11.97 -10.63
N SER A 29 1.34 11.70 -9.36
CA SER A 29 -0.03 11.72 -8.84
C SER A 29 -0.63 13.13 -8.84
N PHE A 30 0.15 14.14 -8.44
CA PHE A 30 -0.25 15.54 -8.46
C PHE A 30 -0.46 16.05 -9.89
N TRP A 31 0.49 15.76 -10.80
CA TRP A 31 0.37 16.13 -12.20
C TRP A 31 -0.87 15.51 -12.85
N SER A 32 -1.09 14.22 -12.58
CA SER A 32 -2.26 13.49 -13.04
C SER A 32 -3.56 14.10 -12.50
N ALA A 33 -3.59 14.48 -11.22
CA ALA A 33 -4.74 15.12 -10.60
C ALA A 33 -5.06 16.51 -11.18
N MET A 34 -4.04 17.33 -11.49
CA MET A 34 -4.26 18.66 -12.08
C MET A 34 -4.76 18.62 -13.53
N HIS A 35 -4.38 17.60 -14.31
CA HIS A 35 -4.72 17.52 -15.73
C HIS A 35 -5.98 16.70 -16.03
N SER A 36 -6.49 15.92 -15.07
CA SER A 36 -7.75 15.19 -15.23
C SER A 36 -8.94 16.08 -14.83
N GLY A 37 -9.45 16.84 -15.80
CA GLY A 37 -10.53 17.85 -15.63
C GLY A 37 -11.92 17.33 -15.21
N GLU A 38 -12.14 16.02 -15.10
CA GLU A 38 -13.40 15.43 -14.63
C GLU A 38 -13.15 14.16 -13.81
N ARG A 39 -12.49 14.25 -12.66
CA ARG A 39 -12.51 13.13 -11.71
C ARG A 39 -13.80 13.19 -10.90
N ARG A 40 -14.81 12.42 -11.34
CA ARG A 40 -15.88 12.01 -10.44
C ARG A 40 -15.23 11.32 -9.24
N THR A 41 -15.38 11.90 -8.05
CA THR A 41 -14.80 11.34 -6.84
C THR A 41 -15.43 9.98 -6.58
N GLU A 42 -14.69 8.91 -6.89
CA GLU A 42 -15.13 7.56 -6.57
C GLU A 42 -14.90 7.30 -5.09
N THR A 43 -15.94 6.82 -4.41
CA THR A 43 -15.90 6.54 -2.97
C THR A 43 -16.31 5.10 -2.73
N GLY A 44 -15.68 4.47 -1.75
CA GLY A 44 -16.08 3.14 -1.30
C GLY A 44 -15.79 2.96 0.19
N ILE A 45 -16.61 2.13 0.83
CA ILE A 45 -16.48 1.71 2.21
C ILE A 45 -16.26 0.20 2.20
N PHE A 46 -15.23 -0.27 2.88
CA PHE A 46 -14.88 -1.69 2.95
C PHE A 46 -14.54 -2.07 4.39
N GLY A 47 -14.82 -3.31 4.76
CA GLY A 47 -14.54 -3.81 6.09
C GLY A 47 -14.73 -5.30 6.21
N MET A 48 -14.67 -5.80 7.44
CA MET A 48 -14.92 -7.21 7.75
C MET A 48 -15.90 -7.36 8.91
N ILE A 49 -16.83 -8.29 8.77
CA ILE A 49 -17.67 -8.76 9.88
C ILE A 49 -17.19 -10.18 10.17
N GLY A 50 -16.44 -10.35 11.27
CA GLY A 50 -15.74 -11.60 11.54
C GLY A 50 -14.72 -11.91 10.45
N PHE A 51 -14.89 -13.04 9.76
CA PHE A 51 -14.04 -13.48 8.63
C PHE A 51 -14.59 -13.13 7.26
N ILE A 52 -15.77 -12.49 7.18
CA ILE A 52 -16.45 -12.21 5.91
C ILE A 52 -16.09 -10.78 5.47
N PRO A 53 -15.41 -10.60 4.32
CA PRO A 53 -15.16 -9.27 3.77
C PRO A 53 -16.47 -8.68 3.21
N PHE A 54 -16.72 -7.41 3.51
CA PHE A 54 -17.86 -6.66 3.00
C PHE A 54 -17.41 -5.31 2.44
N GLY A 55 -18.19 -4.75 1.54
CA GLY A 55 -17.97 -3.38 1.09
C GLY A 55 -19.04 -2.88 0.13
N PHE A 56 -18.96 -1.59 -0.17
CA PHE A 56 -19.75 -0.90 -1.17
C PHE A 56 -18.86 0.15 -1.84
N ALA A 57 -18.95 0.29 -3.16
CA ALA A 57 -18.22 1.34 -3.87
C ALA A 57 -19.05 1.88 -5.04
N THR A 58 -18.78 3.13 -5.40
CA THR A 58 -19.42 3.82 -6.52
C THR A 58 -18.94 3.28 -7.88
N ASP A 59 -17.76 2.66 -7.93
CA ASP A 59 -17.20 2.04 -9.13
C ASP A 59 -16.87 0.56 -8.90
N LYS A 60 -17.05 -0.26 -9.94
CA LYS A 60 -16.82 -1.72 -9.87
C LYS A 60 -15.35 -2.08 -9.73
N ARG A 61 -14.44 -1.32 -10.36
CA ARG A 61 -13.00 -1.52 -10.21
C ARG A 61 -12.57 -1.16 -8.80
N LEU A 62 -13.06 -0.04 -8.26
CA LEU A 62 -12.82 0.34 -6.88
C LEU A 62 -13.37 -0.72 -5.90
N PHE A 63 -14.54 -1.31 -6.20
CA PHE A 63 -15.12 -2.40 -5.40
C PHE A 63 -14.21 -3.63 -5.34
N TYR A 64 -13.78 -4.16 -6.48
CA TYR A 64 -12.92 -5.35 -6.51
C TYR A 64 -11.54 -5.09 -5.90
N LEU A 65 -10.98 -3.90 -6.15
CA LEU A 65 -9.71 -3.50 -5.56
C LEU A 65 -9.81 -3.39 -4.03
N GLY A 66 -10.83 -2.71 -3.52
CA GLY A 66 -11.07 -2.56 -2.09
C GLY A 66 -11.30 -3.90 -1.40
N LEU A 67 -12.11 -4.78 -1.99
CA LEU A 67 -12.35 -6.13 -1.47
C LEU A 67 -11.05 -6.95 -1.40
N ALA A 68 -10.23 -6.92 -2.46
CA ALA A 68 -8.95 -7.61 -2.49
C ALA A 68 -7.98 -7.08 -1.42
N LEU A 69 -7.92 -5.76 -1.24
CA LEU A 69 -7.13 -5.11 -0.19
C LEU A 69 -7.58 -5.51 1.20
N THR A 70 -8.89 -5.56 1.47
CA THR A 70 -9.43 -5.99 2.76
C THR A 70 -9.02 -7.42 3.09
N VAL A 71 -9.15 -8.34 2.14
CA VAL A 71 -8.72 -9.74 2.33
C VAL A 71 -7.21 -9.84 2.53
N PHE A 72 -6.42 -9.10 1.74
CA PHE A 72 -4.97 -9.07 1.86
C PHE A 72 -4.52 -8.60 3.25
N PHE A 73 -5.07 -7.48 3.75
CA PHE A 73 -4.74 -6.98 5.08
C PHE A 73 -5.19 -7.91 6.20
N PHE A 74 -6.32 -8.60 6.03
CA PHE A 74 -6.76 -9.61 6.99
C PHE A 74 -5.77 -10.79 7.08
N LEU A 75 -5.28 -11.28 5.95
CA LEU A 75 -4.26 -12.32 5.91
C LEU A 75 -2.95 -11.84 6.55
N LEU A 76 -2.51 -10.61 6.26
CA LEU A 76 -1.37 -10.00 6.92
C LEU A 76 -1.56 -9.92 8.44
N PHE A 77 -2.75 -9.49 8.90
CA PHE A 77 -3.08 -9.44 10.31
C PHE A 77 -2.98 -10.81 10.98
N LEU A 78 -3.49 -11.87 10.34
CA LEU A 78 -3.38 -13.24 10.86
C LEU A 78 -1.92 -13.73 10.93
N ILE A 79 -1.11 -13.44 9.92
CA ILE A 79 0.31 -13.85 9.86
C ILE A 79 1.13 -13.10 10.92
N LEU A 80 0.99 -11.77 10.99
CA LEU A 80 1.73 -10.92 11.93
C LEU A 80 1.24 -11.09 13.37
N GLY A 81 -0.07 -11.30 13.57
CA GLY A 81 -0.66 -11.55 14.88
C GLY A 81 -0.18 -12.85 15.51
N ARG A 82 0.08 -13.89 14.70
CA ARG A 82 0.69 -15.15 15.20
C ARG A 82 2.13 -14.97 15.71
N GLY A 83 2.85 -13.93 15.28
CA GLY A 83 4.23 -13.67 15.70
C GLY A 83 4.38 -12.98 17.06
N ARG A 84 3.29 -12.57 17.72
CA ARG A 84 3.33 -11.85 19.02
C ARG A 84 3.09 -12.72 20.26
N HIS A 85 3.00 -14.04 20.10
CA HIS A 85 2.82 -15.02 21.19
C HIS A 85 3.92 -16.10 21.23
N GLY A 86 5.16 -15.75 20.86
CA GLY A 86 6.34 -16.60 20.99
C GLY A 86 7.34 -16.03 21.98
#